data_AF-K1SZ86-F1
#
_entry.id   AF-K1SZ86-F1
#
_cell.length_a   1.000
_cell.length_b   1.000
_cell.length_c   1.000
_cell.angle_alpha   90.00
_cell.angle_beta   90.00
_cell.angle_gamma   90.00
#
_symmetry.space_group_name_H-M   'P 1'
#
loop_
_entity.id
_entity.type
_entity.pdbx_description
1 polymer ?
#
loop_
_entity_poly.entity_id
_entity_poly.type
_entity_poly.pdbx_seq_one_letter_code
_entity_poly.pdbx_strand_id
1 'polypeptide(L)'
;TVQLPVAIILSVMAALGACGASGVAGGSLLLIPMACSLFGISNDVAMQVVGVGFIIGVIQDSVETAINSSSDALFTAVAEFKQWRKAGKEIKY
;
A
#
# COMPACT_ATOMS: atom_id res chain seq x y z
N THR A 1 14.17 15.21 14.17
CA THR A 1 13.71 13.85 14.51
C THR A 1 12.21 13.88 14.72
N VAL A 2 11.46 12.97 14.10
CA VAL A 2 10.00 12.90 14.31
C VAL A 2 9.74 12.44 15.73
N GLN A 3 8.86 13.13 16.46
CA GLN A 3 8.52 12.76 17.83
C GLN A 3 7.61 11.51 17.80
N LEU A 4 7.85 10.55 18.70
CA LEU A 4 7.08 9.31 18.77
C LEU A 4 5.54 9.52 18.80
N PRO A 5 4.98 10.50 19.54
CA PRO A 5 3.53 10.77 19.50
C PRO A 5 3.03 11.17 18.10
N VAL A 6 3.81 11.98 17.38
CA VAL A 6 3.47 12.43 16.02
C VAL A 6 3.51 11.25 15.04
N ALA A 7 4.47 10.34 15.19
CA ALA A 7 4.57 9.14 14.37
C ALA A 7 3.35 8.20 14.55
N ILE A 8 2.86 8.05 15.79
CA ILE A 8 1.67 7.24 16.08
C ILE A 8 0.42 7.86 15.45
N ILE A 9 0.25 9.18 15.59
CA ILE A 9 -0.88 9.92 14.99
C ILE A 9 -0.86 9.78 13.45
N LEU A 10 0.31 9.94 12.83
CA LEU A 10 0.49 9.75 11.39
C LEU A 10 0.12 8.34 10.94
N SER A 11 0.50 7.32 11.71
CA SER A 11 0.17 5.91 11.39
C SER A 11 -1.35 5.66 11.42
N VAL A 12 -2.05 6.17 12.43
CA VAL A 12 -3.52 6.04 12.52
C VAL A 12 -4.21 6.79 11.38
N MET A 13 -3.77 8.02 11.08
CA MET A 13 -4.34 8.82 10.00
C MET A 13 -4.09 8.20 8.63
N ALA A 14 -2.89 7.64 8.40
CA ALA A 14 -2.57 6.92 7.18
C ALA A 14 -3.46 5.66 7.01
N ALA A 15 -3.69 4.90 8.07
CA ALA A 15 -4.56 3.73 8.04
C ALA A 15 -6.02 4.11 7.70
N LEU A 16 -6.57 5.12 8.38
CA LEU A 16 -7.93 5.61 8.12
C LEU A 16 -8.07 6.19 6.70
N GLY A 17 -7.07 6.95 6.26
CA GLY A 17 -7.02 7.50 4.91
C GLY A 17 -6.92 6.41 3.85
N ALA A 18 -6.11 5.37 4.06
CA ALA A 18 -6.02 4.23 3.15
C ALA A 18 -7.35 3.46 3.07
N CYS A 19 -8.04 3.28 4.19
CA CYS A 19 -9.39 2.71 4.20
C CYS A 19 -10.39 3.57 3.41
N GLY A 20 -10.34 4.89 3.55
CA GLY A 20 -11.23 5.82 2.83
C GLY A 20 -10.89 5.99 1.34
N ALA A 21 -9.65 5.71 0.96
CA ALA A 21 -9.16 5.78 -0.42
C ALA A 21 -9.30 4.45 -1.18
N SER A 22 -9.76 3.39 -0.49
CA SER A 22 -9.99 2.07 -1.06
C SER A 22 -11.07 2.14 -2.16
N GLY A 23 -10.64 1.98 -3.42
CA GLY A 23 -11.52 1.99 -4.60
C GLY A 23 -11.30 3.16 -5.55
N VAL A 24 -10.40 4.11 -5.23
CA VAL A 24 -10.05 5.23 -6.11
C VAL A 24 -8.66 5.01 -6.68
N ALA A 25 -8.51 5.10 -8.01
CA ALA A 25 -7.20 5.04 -8.65
C ALA A 25 -6.30 6.17 -8.10
N GLY A 26 -5.12 5.80 -7.57
CA GLY A 26 -4.22 6.76 -6.93
C GLY A 26 -4.66 7.20 -5.53
N GLY A 27 -5.45 6.39 -4.81
CA GLY A 27 -5.92 6.70 -3.47
C GLY A 27 -4.82 7.09 -2.45
N SER A 28 -3.61 6.55 -2.61
CA SER A 28 -2.42 6.93 -1.82
C SER A 28 -1.98 8.39 -2.05
N LEU A 29 -2.28 8.98 -3.20
CA LEU A 29 -1.96 10.38 -3.53
C LEU A 29 -2.81 11.37 -2.73
N LEU A 30 -4.02 10.97 -2.33
CA LEU A 30 -4.91 11.79 -1.49
C LEU A 30 -4.43 11.88 -0.04
N LEU A 31 -3.51 11.01 0.37
CA LEU A 31 -2.89 11.03 1.71
C LEU A 31 -1.76 12.05 1.83
N ILE A 32 -1.21 12.50 0.70
CA ILE A 32 -0.08 13.43 0.66
C ILE A 32 -0.46 14.79 1.27
N PRO A 33 -1.58 15.46 0.89
CA PRO A 33 -1.95 16.74 1.50
C PRO A 33 -2.29 16.63 2.98
N MET A 34 -2.87 15.50 3.39
CA MET A 34 -3.18 15.23 4.80
C MET A 34 -1.90 15.14 5.65
N ALA A 35 -0.89 14.40 5.17
CA ALA A 35 0.41 14.31 5.84
C ALA A 35 1.13 15.66 5.86
N CYS A 36 1.16 16.38 4.74
CA CYS A 36 1.75 17.71 4.63
C CYS A 36 1.16 18.71 5.65
N SER A 37 -0.16 18.69 5.84
CA SER A 37 -0.86 19.55 6.81
C SER A 37 -0.37 19.34 8.26
N LEU A 38 -0.11 18.09 8.67
CA LEU A 38 0.38 17.76 10.03
C LEU A 38 1.80 18.27 10.30
N PHE A 39 2.59 18.47 9.24
CA PHE A 39 3.93 19.06 9.32
C PHE A 39 3.93 20.57 9.08
N GLY A 40 2.75 21.19 8.92
CA GLY A 40 2.64 22.63 8.65
C GLY A 40 3.12 23.04 7.25
N ILE A 41 3.15 22.09 6.30
CA ILE A 41 3.53 22.36 4.90
C ILE A 41 2.32 22.97 4.18
N SER A 42 2.56 24.01 3.38
CA SER A 42 1.50 24.68 2.63
C SER A 42 0.86 23.77 1.58
N ASN A 43 -0.42 24.01 1.29
CA ASN A 43 -1.16 23.22 0.30
C ASN A 43 -0.55 23.34 -1.11
N ASP A 44 -0.01 24.52 -1.47
CA ASP A 44 0.67 24.71 -2.75
C ASP A 44 1.85 23.75 -2.93
N VAL A 45 2.65 23.57 -1.88
CA VAL A 45 3.77 22.60 -1.89
C VAL A 45 3.23 21.18 -1.83
N ALA A 46 2.20 20.90 -1.04
CA ALA A 46 1.58 19.59 -0.97
C ALA A 46 1.06 19.11 -2.34
N MET A 47 0.44 20.00 -3.11
CA MET A 47 -0.04 19.70 -4.47
C MET A 47 1.09 19.48 -5.47
N GLN A 48 2.25 20.12 -5.29
CA GLN A 48 3.45 19.79 -6.07
C GLN A 48 3.92 18.37 -5.76
N VAL A 49 3.91 17.96 -4.49
CA VAL A 49 4.29 16.60 -4.06
C VAL A 49 3.29 15.56 -4.59
N VAL A 50 1.98 15.88 -4.61
CA VAL A 50 0.96 15.04 -5.26
C VAL A 50 1.28 14.85 -6.74
N GLY A 51 1.69 15.91 -7.45
CA GLY A 51 2.09 15.83 -8.86
C GLY A 51 3.30 14.92 -9.09
N VAL A 52 4.33 15.02 -8.25
CA VAL A 52 5.47 14.08 -8.27
C VAL A 52 5.01 12.66 -8.00
N GLY A 53 4.15 12.47 -6.98
CA GLY A 53 3.55 11.20 -6.62
C GLY A 53 2.77 10.56 -7.77
N PHE A 54 2.04 11.35 -8.55
CA PHE A 54 1.32 10.87 -9.73
C PHE A 54 2.26 10.37 -10.83
N ILE A 55 3.36 11.09 -11.09
CA ILE A 55 4.35 10.70 -12.12
C ILE A 55 5.05 9.40 -11.75
N ILE A 56 5.55 9.29 -10.50
CA ILE A 56 6.22 8.07 -10.03
C ILE A 56 5.22 6.94 -9.76
N GLY A 57 3.96 7.28 -9.53
CA GLY A 57 2.86 6.39 -9.19
C GLY A 57 2.65 5.28 -10.21
N VAL A 58 2.94 5.52 -11.49
CA VAL A 58 2.85 4.47 -12.53
C VAL A 58 3.80 3.31 -12.23
N ILE A 59 5.03 3.60 -11.81
CA ILE A 59 6.01 2.57 -11.45
C ILE A 59 5.68 1.99 -10.07
N GLN A 60 5.36 2.86 -9.10
CA GLN A 60 5.06 2.44 -7.74
C GLN A 60 3.86 1.49 -7.69
N ASP A 61 2.74 1.84 -8.32
CA ASP A 61 1.50 1.06 -8.32
C ASP A 61 1.67 -0.27 -9.06
N SER A 62 2.44 -0.27 -10.17
CA SER A 62 2.76 -1.51 -10.88
C SER A 62 3.58 -2.47 -10.02
N VAL A 63 4.57 -1.96 -9.29
CA VAL A 63 5.42 -2.77 -8.39
C VAL A 63 4.64 -3.20 -7.15
N GLU A 64 3.86 -2.30 -6.54
CA GLU A 64 2.99 -2.58 -5.40
C GLU A 64 1.95 -3.66 -5.75
N THR A 65 1.35 -3.57 -6.94
CA THR A 65 0.43 -4.60 -7.43
C THR A 65 1.15 -5.92 -7.71
N ALA A 66 2.32 -5.89 -8.35
CA ALA A 66 3.09 -7.10 -8.65
C ALA A 66 3.53 -7.84 -7.39
N ILE A 67 4.02 -7.13 -6.37
CA ILE A 67 4.46 -7.75 -5.11
C ILE A 67 3.26 -8.32 -4.33
N ASN A 68 2.15 -7.58 -4.27
CA ASN A 68 0.93 -8.04 -3.59
C ASN A 68 0.37 -9.31 -4.27
N SER A 69 0.25 -9.30 -5.59
CA SER A 69 -0.25 -10.45 -6.37
C SER A 69 0.71 -11.65 -6.36
N SER A 70 2.04 -11.42 -6.32
CA SER A 70 3.02 -12.51 -6.24
C SER A 70 2.90 -13.33 -4.94
N SER A 71 2.59 -12.65 -3.83
CA SER A 71 2.36 -13.31 -2.54
C SER A 71 1.08 -14.14 -2.58
N ASP A 72 -0.01 -13.58 -3.14
CA ASP A 72 -1.27 -14.29 -3.31
C ASP A 72 -1.11 -15.58 -4.13
N ALA A 73 -0.35 -15.52 -5.23
CA ALA A 73 -0.04 -16.69 -6.06
C ALA A 73 0.73 -17.77 -5.29
N LEU A 74 1.78 -17.38 -4.55
CA LEU A 74 2.56 -18.30 -3.72
C LEU A 74 1.71 -18.94 -2.61
N PHE A 75 0.92 -18.15 -1.89
CA PHE A 75 0.07 -18.67 -0.81
C PHE A 75 -1.03 -19.59 -1.34
N THR A 76 -1.59 -19.28 -2.51
CA THR A 76 -2.57 -20.15 -3.19
C THR A 76 -1.93 -21.51 -3.53
N ALA A 77 -0.73 -21.51 -4.14
CA ALA A 77 -0.02 -22.75 -4.46
C ALA A 77 0.32 -23.57 -3.20
N VAL A 78 0.77 -22.91 -2.12
CA VAL A 78 1.05 -23.57 -0.84
C VAL A 78 -0.22 -24.20 -0.24
N ALA A 79 -1.34 -23.49 -0.29
CA ALA A 79 -2.63 -24.00 0.18
C ALA A 79 -3.07 -25.23 -0.63
N GLU A 80 -2.90 -25.19 -1.96
CA GLU A 80 -3.23 -26.29 -2.87
C GLU A 80 -2.36 -27.52 -2.62
N PHE A 81 -1.04 -27.36 -2.49
CA PHE A 81 -0.14 -28.47 -2.16
C PHE A 81 -0.45 -29.10 -0.80
N LYS A 82 -0.80 -28.29 0.20
CA LYS A 82 -1.24 -28.79 1.51
C LYS A 82 -2.51 -29.63 1.38
N GLN A 83 -3.46 -29.21 0.55
CA GLN A 83 -4.69 -29.95 0.29
C GLN A 83 -4.42 -31.27 -0.44
N TRP A 84 -3.55 -31.26 -1.45
CA TRP A 84 -3.14 -32.46 -2.18
C TRP A 84 -2.44 -33.48 -1.29
N ARG A 85 -1.54 -33.03 -0.39
CA ARG A 85 -0.93 -33.91 0.63
C ARG A 85 -1.97 -34.56 1.53
N LYS A 86 -2.98 -33.80 1.98
CA LYS A 86 -4.08 -34.35 2.78
C LYS A 86 -4.94 -35.34 2.01
N ALA A 87 -5.12 -35.13 0.71
CA ALA A 87 -5.87 -36.02 -0.17
C ALA A 87 -5.06 -37.22 -0.68
N GLY A 88 -3.80 -37.37 -0.26
CA GLY A 88 -2.92 -38.46 -0.70
C GLY A 88 -2.48 -38.38 -2.16
N LYS A 89 -2.58 -37.20 -2.80
CA LYS A 89 -2.12 -37.00 -4.18
C LYS A 89 -0.60 -36.91 -4.23
N GLU A 90 -0.02 -37.52 -5.26
CA GLU A 90 1.42 -37.45 -5.55
C GLU A 90 1.77 -36.05 -6.07
N ILE A 91 2.66 -35.33 -5.37
CA ILE A 91 3.15 -34.03 -5.82
C ILE A 91 4.36 -34.29 -6.73
N LYS A 92 4.20 -34.03 -8.03
CA LYS A 92 5.30 -34.05 -9.00
C LYS A 92 5.78 -32.62 -9.23
N TYR A 93 7.09 -32.41 -9.08
CA TYR A 93 7.77 -31.14 -9.27
C TYR A 93 8.34 -31.07 -10.68
#